data_AF-A0A957M6Z2-F1
#
_entry.id   AF-A0A957M6Z2-F1
#
_cell.length_a   1.000
_cell.length_b   1.000
_cell.length_c   1.000
_cell.angle_alpha   90.00
_cell.angle_beta   90.00
_cell.angle_gamma   90.00
#
_symmetry.space_group_name_H-M   'P 1'
#
loop_
_entity.id
_entity.type
_entity.pdbx_description
1 polymer ?
#
loop_
_entity_poly.entity_id
_entity_poly.type
_entity_poly.pdbx_seq_one_letter_code
_entity_poly.pdbx_strand_id
1 'polypeptide(L)'
;MTSQSHVRVLLAVMLPAFLLAMLPRGATGQSVDPIPIYVLQGDGASSPLRGRYVDAVGLVTGVGPQGFHLQDPSGDGNSETSDGIYVYTRQRPAVTPGTCVLVRGALIDEFYDKTELSRAREIEPSSACGGASVPAVTLPLPRFGQDPAQLYEPYEGMLVTLPAFDAVVHGPTKRFDSGDVEIAVVPRRFQPYV
;
A
#
# COMPACT_ATOMS: atom_id res chain seq x y z
N MET A 1 15.19 24.70 -98.85
CA MET A 1 15.16 23.28 -98.41
C MET A 1 14.86 23.26 -96.92
N THR A 2 13.80 22.53 -96.53
CA THR A 2 13.42 22.00 -95.19
C THR A 2 13.27 23.01 -94.03
N SER A 3 12.08 23.43 -93.59
CA SER A 3 10.91 22.71 -93.00
C SER A 3 11.09 22.33 -91.52
N GLN A 4 10.00 22.53 -90.77
CA GLN A 4 9.64 22.00 -89.44
C GLN A 4 10.21 22.69 -88.19
N SER A 5 9.50 22.79 -87.06
CA SER A 5 8.09 22.61 -86.68
C SER A 5 7.98 23.06 -85.20
N HIS A 6 6.80 23.54 -84.79
CA HIS A 6 6.51 23.96 -83.43
C HIS A 6 6.60 22.80 -82.43
N VAL A 7 7.24 23.01 -81.28
CA VAL A 7 6.99 22.20 -80.07
C VAL A 7 6.78 23.14 -78.89
N ARG A 8 5.54 23.23 -78.44
CA ARG A 8 5.15 23.81 -77.15
C ARG A 8 5.36 22.73 -76.09
N VAL A 9 6.25 22.95 -75.12
CA VAL A 9 6.37 22.10 -73.92
C VAL A 9 5.79 22.88 -72.74
N LEU A 10 4.59 22.49 -72.32
CA LEU A 10 4.04 22.81 -71.00
C LEU A 10 4.81 21.98 -69.97
N LEU A 11 5.48 22.61 -69.01
CA LEU A 11 6.04 21.91 -67.86
C LEU A 11 5.15 22.17 -66.64
N ALA A 12 4.59 21.09 -66.09
CA ALA A 12 3.68 21.07 -64.96
C ALA A 12 4.40 21.36 -63.64
N VAL A 13 3.76 22.18 -62.79
CA VAL A 13 4.17 22.42 -61.41
C VAL A 13 3.68 21.27 -60.53
N MET A 14 4.60 20.50 -59.96
CA MET A 14 4.32 19.49 -58.92
C MET A 14 4.55 20.10 -57.54
N LEU A 15 3.48 20.29 -56.74
CA LEU A 15 3.57 20.52 -55.30
C LEU A 15 3.78 19.18 -54.58
N PRO A 16 4.70 19.04 -53.62
CA PRO A 16 4.68 17.90 -52.70
C PRO A 16 3.72 18.22 -51.55
N ALA A 17 2.64 17.45 -51.43
CA ALA A 17 1.83 17.39 -50.22
C ALA A 17 2.61 16.59 -49.15
N PHE A 18 3.24 17.29 -48.21
CA PHE A 18 3.89 16.67 -47.05
C PHE A 18 2.82 16.38 -46.00
N LEU A 19 2.25 15.17 -46.04
CA LEU A 19 1.29 14.71 -45.04
C LEU A 19 2.08 14.31 -43.77
N LEU A 20 2.12 15.21 -42.79
CA LEU A 20 2.68 14.92 -41.47
C LEU A 20 1.70 13.99 -40.72
N ALA A 21 1.91 12.68 -40.85
CA ALA A 21 1.18 11.70 -40.06
C ALA A 21 1.57 11.85 -38.58
N MET A 22 0.74 12.54 -37.79
CA MET A 22 0.78 12.46 -36.34
C MET A 22 0.35 11.06 -35.92
N LEU A 23 1.31 10.16 -35.74
CA LEU A 23 1.08 8.90 -35.04
C LEU A 23 0.65 9.25 -33.60
N PRO A 24 -0.49 8.73 -33.11
CA PRO A 24 -0.81 8.86 -31.70
C PRO A 24 0.29 8.10 -30.94
N ARG A 25 1.05 8.81 -30.11
CA ARG A 25 1.88 8.20 -29.08
C ARG A 25 0.93 7.53 -28.10
N GLY A 26 0.62 6.26 -28.35
CA GLY A 26 0.11 5.39 -27.31
C GLY A 26 1.19 5.31 -26.25
N ALA A 27 1.04 6.09 -25.18
CA ALA A 27 1.75 5.82 -23.95
C ALA A 27 1.20 4.48 -23.46
N THR A 28 1.88 3.39 -23.81
CA THR A 28 1.71 2.12 -23.12
C THR A 28 2.24 2.36 -21.72
N GLY A 29 1.37 2.84 -20.82
CA GLY A 29 1.65 2.80 -19.39
C GLY A 29 1.89 1.33 -19.08
N GLN A 30 3.16 0.97 -18.82
CA GLN A 30 3.46 -0.36 -18.33
C GLN A 30 2.73 -0.48 -16.99
N SER A 31 1.72 -1.34 -16.93
CA SER A 31 1.19 -1.80 -15.66
C SER A 31 2.34 -2.52 -14.98
N VAL A 32 2.97 -1.87 -14.01
CA VAL A 32 3.87 -2.56 -13.09
C VAL A 32 2.96 -3.43 -12.23
N ASP A 33 3.27 -4.72 -12.16
CA ASP A 33 2.51 -5.62 -11.29
C ASP A 33 2.59 -5.11 -9.83
N PRO A 34 1.49 -5.18 -9.07
CA PRO A 34 1.52 -4.77 -7.67
C PRO A 34 2.61 -5.50 -6.90
N ILE A 35 3.35 -4.76 -6.08
CA ILE A 35 4.40 -5.32 -5.23
C ILE A 35 3.72 -5.96 -4.01
N PRO A 36 4.07 -7.19 -3.65
CA PRO A 36 3.52 -7.83 -2.46
C PRO A 36 3.85 -7.07 -1.18
N ILE A 37 2.94 -7.08 -0.20
CA ILE A 37 3.03 -6.20 0.97
C ILE A 37 4.23 -6.56 1.86
N TYR A 38 4.56 -7.85 2.00
CA TYR A 38 5.77 -8.30 2.70
C TYR A 38 7.07 -7.78 2.08
N VAL A 39 7.11 -7.51 0.77
CA VAL A 39 8.26 -6.87 0.10
C VAL A 39 8.29 -5.36 0.36
N LEU A 40 7.11 -4.73 0.50
CA LEU A 40 7.00 -3.32 0.85
C LEU A 40 7.49 -3.08 2.28
N GLN A 41 7.10 -3.93 3.23
CA GLN A 41 7.54 -3.88 4.62
C GLN A 41 9.03 -4.22 4.74
N GLY A 42 9.46 -5.35 4.20
CA GLY A 42 10.80 -5.88 4.46
C GLY A 42 10.92 -6.51 5.86
N ASP A 43 12.14 -6.89 6.22
CA ASP A 43 12.50 -7.62 7.45
C ASP A 43 13.13 -6.73 8.54
N GLY A 44 13.12 -5.41 8.34
CA GLY A 44 13.71 -4.43 9.24
C GLY A 44 12.74 -3.32 9.60
N ALA A 45 13.15 -2.46 10.53
CA ALA A 45 12.33 -1.37 11.10
C ALA A 45 11.96 -0.23 10.13
N SER A 46 12.25 -0.38 8.84
CA SER A 46 11.92 0.61 7.80
C SER A 46 11.90 -0.08 6.45
N SER A 47 11.00 0.38 5.58
CA SER A 47 10.85 -0.20 4.25
C SER A 47 12.14 -0.12 3.42
N PRO A 48 12.55 -1.21 2.73
CA PRO A 48 13.64 -1.16 1.75
C PRO A 48 13.28 -0.34 0.50
N LEU A 49 12.01 0.02 0.33
CA LEU A 49 11.50 0.78 -0.81
C LEU A 49 11.13 2.22 -0.45
N ARG A 50 11.39 2.68 0.78
CA ARG A 50 11.07 4.04 1.24
C ARG A 50 11.39 5.11 0.19
N GLY A 51 10.44 6.01 -0.01
CA GLY A 51 10.54 7.13 -0.97
C GLY A 51 10.19 6.76 -2.40
N ARG A 52 9.83 5.50 -2.69
CA ARG A 52 9.38 5.07 -4.02
C ARG A 52 7.87 5.13 -4.15
N TYR A 53 7.41 5.22 -5.40
CA TYR A 53 6.00 5.04 -5.74
C TYR A 53 5.76 3.60 -6.18
N VAL A 54 4.75 2.96 -5.60
CA VAL A 54 4.43 1.54 -5.79
C VAL A 54 2.94 1.34 -6.01
N ASP A 55 2.61 0.20 -6.63
CA ASP A 55 1.27 -0.35 -6.63
C ASP A 55 1.22 -1.50 -5.61
N ALA A 56 0.13 -1.64 -4.87
CA ALA A 56 -0.04 -2.70 -3.88
C ALA A 56 -1.48 -3.23 -3.91
N VAL A 57 -1.66 -4.52 -3.68
CA VAL A 57 -2.98 -5.16 -3.65
C VAL A 57 -3.15 -5.95 -2.36
N GLY A 58 -4.35 -5.95 -1.80
CA GLY A 58 -4.63 -6.72 -0.60
C GLY A 58 -6.08 -6.63 -0.16
N LEU A 59 -6.38 -7.32 0.94
CA LEU A 59 -7.67 -7.25 1.62
C LEU A 59 -7.67 -6.15 2.67
N VAL A 60 -8.75 -5.37 2.70
CA VAL A 60 -8.98 -4.39 3.76
C VAL A 60 -9.34 -5.12 5.04
N THR A 61 -8.57 -4.93 6.11
CA THR A 61 -8.80 -5.59 7.41
C THR A 61 -9.35 -4.65 8.48
N GLY A 62 -9.20 -3.33 8.30
CA GLY A 62 -9.74 -2.31 9.19
C GLY A 62 -9.80 -0.94 8.54
N VAL A 63 -10.74 -0.09 8.95
CA VAL A 63 -10.92 1.26 8.40
C VAL A 63 -11.01 2.27 9.53
N GLY A 64 -10.10 3.23 9.51
CA GLY A 64 -9.99 4.32 10.48
C GLY A 64 -10.45 5.67 9.92
N PRO A 65 -10.34 6.75 10.72
CA PRO A 65 -10.77 8.08 10.31
C PRO A 65 -9.91 8.74 9.23
N GLN A 66 -8.69 8.25 8.97
CA GLN A 66 -7.74 8.85 8.04
C GLN A 66 -7.08 7.85 7.07
N GLY A 67 -7.56 6.61 7.03
CA GLY A 67 -6.94 5.54 6.27
C GLY A 67 -7.51 4.17 6.61
N PHE A 68 -6.83 3.12 6.18
CA PHE A 68 -7.25 1.74 6.35
C PHE A 68 -6.05 0.80 6.39
N HIS A 69 -6.26 -0.39 6.94
CA HIS A 69 -5.28 -1.49 6.94
C HIS A 69 -5.50 -2.36 5.71
N LEU A 70 -4.43 -2.63 4.98
CA LEU A 70 -4.38 -3.49 3.82
C LEU A 70 -3.45 -4.67 4.12
N GLN A 71 -3.89 -5.90 3.87
CA GLN A 71 -3.10 -7.08 4.14
C GLN A 71 -3.07 -8.04 2.95
N ASP A 72 -1.90 -8.61 2.68
CA ASP A 72 -1.73 -9.63 1.65
C ASP A 72 -2.47 -10.90 2.11
N PRO A 73 -3.46 -11.40 1.34
CA PRO A 73 -4.21 -12.60 1.71
C PRO A 73 -3.38 -13.88 1.72
N SER A 74 -2.31 -13.94 0.92
CA SER A 74 -1.47 -15.13 0.79
C SER A 74 -0.31 -15.06 1.77
N GLY A 75 0.22 -13.86 1.97
CA GLY A 75 1.47 -13.62 2.69
C GLY A 75 2.66 -14.36 2.09
N ASP A 76 3.80 -14.33 2.77
CA ASP A 76 5.00 -15.09 2.40
C ASP A 76 5.36 -16.21 3.40
N GLY A 77 4.69 -16.24 4.55
CA GLY A 77 4.96 -17.21 5.62
C GLY A 77 6.28 -17.00 6.35
N ASN A 78 6.94 -15.86 6.16
CA ASN A 78 8.14 -15.48 6.89
C ASN A 78 7.75 -14.75 8.19
N SER A 79 8.33 -15.16 9.32
CA SER A 79 8.03 -14.58 10.63
C SER A 79 8.76 -13.26 10.90
N GLU A 80 9.67 -12.85 10.02
CA GLU A 80 10.45 -11.60 10.15
C GLU A 80 9.85 -10.44 9.36
N THR A 81 8.87 -10.70 8.49
CA THR A 81 8.19 -9.71 7.64
C THR A 81 6.73 -9.56 8.08
N SER A 82 6.15 -8.40 7.80
CA SER A 82 4.71 -8.18 7.95
C SER A 82 3.98 -8.28 6.61
N ASP A 83 2.85 -8.98 6.59
CA ASP A 83 1.94 -9.03 5.44
C ASP A 83 0.96 -7.84 5.41
N GLY A 84 0.97 -7.00 6.44
CA GLY A 84 0.08 -5.86 6.61
C GLY A 84 0.76 -4.52 6.37
N ILE A 85 0.00 -3.53 5.91
CA ILE A 85 0.46 -2.15 5.76
C ILE A 85 -0.69 -1.18 5.99
N TYR A 86 -0.39 0.01 6.51
CA TYR A 86 -1.37 1.08 6.61
C TYR A 86 -1.39 1.91 5.32
N VAL A 87 -2.59 2.29 4.87
CA VAL A 87 -2.79 3.17 3.74
C VAL A 87 -3.43 4.47 4.21
N TYR A 88 -2.67 5.56 4.17
CA TYR A 88 -3.08 6.89 4.60
C TYR A 88 -3.80 7.66 3.49
N THR A 89 -5.00 8.13 3.78
CA THR A 89 -5.90 8.82 2.84
C THR A 89 -6.34 10.21 3.31
N ARG A 90 -5.76 10.76 4.39
CA ARG A 90 -6.11 12.06 5.05
C ARG A 90 -7.50 12.16 5.67
N GLN A 91 -8.47 11.42 5.13
CA GLN A 91 -9.85 11.32 5.57
C GLN A 91 -10.31 9.86 5.48
N ARG A 92 -11.47 9.54 6.06
CA ARG A 92 -12.01 8.18 6.05
C ARG A 92 -12.29 7.72 4.61
N PRO A 93 -11.64 6.66 4.12
CA PRO A 93 -11.86 6.18 2.76
C PRO A 93 -13.16 5.38 2.64
N ALA A 94 -13.74 5.35 1.44
CA ALA A 94 -14.96 4.60 1.13
C ALA A 94 -14.67 3.13 0.77
N VAL A 95 -13.88 2.45 1.61
CA VAL A 95 -13.58 1.02 1.52
C VAL A 95 -14.21 0.28 2.70
N THR A 96 -14.41 -1.03 2.56
CA THR A 96 -15.06 -1.85 3.58
C THR A 96 -14.15 -3.02 3.97
N PRO A 97 -14.00 -3.37 5.26
CA PRO A 97 -13.30 -4.58 5.65
C PRO A 97 -13.82 -5.82 4.91
N GLY A 98 -12.92 -6.71 4.51
CA GLY A 98 -13.20 -7.89 3.69
C GLY A 98 -13.26 -7.64 2.19
N THR A 99 -13.07 -6.40 1.72
CA THR A 99 -12.97 -6.10 0.28
C THR A 99 -11.52 -6.11 -0.19
N CYS A 100 -11.29 -6.59 -1.41
CA CYS A 100 -9.98 -6.56 -2.04
C CYS A 100 -9.83 -5.26 -2.82
N VAL A 101 -8.72 -4.56 -2.62
CA VAL A 101 -8.44 -3.27 -3.25
C VAL A 101 -7.03 -3.23 -3.82
N LEU A 102 -6.89 -2.48 -4.91
CA LEU A 102 -5.63 -2.14 -5.53
C LEU A 102 -5.35 -0.66 -5.28
N VAL A 103 -4.23 -0.39 -4.62
CA VAL A 103 -3.72 0.94 -4.33
C VAL A 103 -2.68 1.26 -5.40
N ARG A 104 -2.95 2.27 -6.23
CA ARG A 104 -2.10 2.66 -7.36
C ARG A 104 -1.25 3.88 -7.04
N GLY A 105 0.02 3.81 -7.41
CA GLY A 105 0.96 4.92 -7.35
C GLY A 105 1.00 5.59 -5.98
N ALA A 106 1.06 4.79 -4.91
CA ALA A 106 1.25 5.29 -3.56
C ALA A 106 2.73 5.44 -3.24
N LEU A 107 3.08 6.51 -2.51
CA LEU A 107 4.39 6.71 -1.94
C LEU A 107 4.53 5.82 -0.71
N ILE A 108 5.56 4.99 -0.66
CA ILE A 108 5.94 4.31 0.58
C ILE A 108 6.79 5.26 1.44
N ASP A 109 6.38 5.48 2.67
CA ASP A 109 7.01 6.42 3.61
C ASP A 109 6.97 5.87 5.04
N GLU A 110 7.66 6.57 5.94
CA GLU A 110 7.71 6.26 7.38
C GLU A 110 7.02 7.37 8.15
N PHE A 111 6.02 7.02 8.96
CA PHE A 111 5.28 7.98 9.78
C PHE A 111 4.99 7.44 11.18
N TYR A 112 5.41 8.19 12.20
CA TYR A 112 5.43 7.73 13.59
C TYR A 112 6.14 6.37 13.77
N ASP A 113 7.28 6.22 13.11
CA ASP A 113 8.12 5.01 13.13
C ASP A 113 7.40 3.76 12.64
N LYS A 114 6.56 3.92 11.60
CA LYS A 114 5.82 2.84 10.92
C LYS A 114 5.83 3.01 9.42
N THR A 115 5.84 1.91 8.69
CA THR A 115 5.73 1.90 7.24
C THR A 115 4.28 2.15 6.82
N GLU A 116 4.06 3.13 5.94
CA GLU A 116 2.75 3.40 5.35
C GLU A 116 2.80 3.68 3.85
N LEU A 117 1.69 3.42 3.19
CA LEU A 117 1.40 3.91 1.84
C LEU A 117 0.63 5.24 1.95
N SER A 118 1.20 6.30 1.40
CA SER A 118 0.59 7.63 1.38
C SER A 118 0.46 8.14 -0.06
N ARG A 119 -0.31 9.22 -0.25
CA ARG A 119 -0.41 9.92 -1.56
C ARG A 119 -0.78 8.98 -2.73
N ALA A 120 -1.56 7.94 -2.45
CA ALA A 120 -2.11 7.05 -3.47
C ALA A 120 -2.81 7.88 -4.55
N ARG A 121 -2.56 7.55 -5.82
CA ARG A 121 -3.22 8.19 -6.96
C ARG A 121 -4.65 7.71 -7.10
N GLU A 122 -4.84 6.41 -6.89
CA GLU A 122 -6.13 5.75 -7.04
C GLU A 122 -6.22 4.55 -6.09
N ILE A 123 -7.43 4.26 -5.63
CA ILE A 123 -7.77 3.10 -4.82
C ILE A 123 -9.03 2.50 -5.44
N GLU A 124 -8.90 1.32 -6.02
CA GLU A 124 -9.95 0.69 -6.81
C GLU A 124 -10.25 -0.74 -6.31
N PRO A 125 -11.49 -1.24 -6.44
CA PRO A 125 -11.79 -2.64 -6.17
C PRO A 125 -10.95 -3.57 -7.06
N SER A 126 -10.52 -4.70 -6.51
CA SER A 126 -9.73 -5.70 -7.23
C SER A 126 -10.29 -7.11 -7.01
N SER A 127 -10.09 -7.99 -7.98
CA SER A 127 -10.38 -9.43 -7.86
C SER A 127 -9.13 -10.27 -7.58
N ALA A 128 -7.95 -9.64 -7.49
CA ALA A 128 -6.67 -10.34 -7.37
C ALA A 128 -6.53 -11.15 -6.06
N CYS A 129 -7.29 -10.81 -5.02
CA CYS A 129 -7.29 -11.56 -3.75
C CYS A 129 -8.06 -12.89 -3.82
N GLY A 130 -8.70 -13.24 -4.95
CA GLY A 130 -9.27 -14.57 -5.16
C GLY A 130 -10.41 -14.98 -4.21
N GLY A 131 -11.07 -14.03 -3.54
CA GLY A 131 -12.08 -14.32 -2.52
C GLY A 131 -11.50 -14.88 -1.20
N ALA A 132 -10.19 -14.76 -1.00
CA ALA A 132 -9.53 -15.15 0.23
C ALA A 132 -10.04 -14.35 1.44
N SER A 133 -9.78 -14.89 2.63
CA SER A 133 -9.90 -14.17 3.89
C SER A 133 -8.57 -14.22 4.62
N VAL A 134 -8.29 -13.18 5.40
CA VAL A 134 -7.09 -13.13 6.26
C VAL A 134 -7.48 -13.61 7.65
N PRO A 135 -6.93 -14.73 8.16
CA PRO A 135 -7.09 -15.10 9.55
C PRO A 135 -6.28 -14.14 10.45
N ALA A 136 -6.82 -13.81 11.62
CA ALA A 136 -6.09 -13.00 12.59
C ALA A 136 -4.89 -13.77 13.17
N VAL A 137 -3.72 -13.14 13.22
CA VAL A 137 -2.51 -13.72 13.83
C VAL A 137 -2.50 -13.44 15.32
N THR A 138 -2.15 -14.45 16.15
CA THR A 138 -2.08 -14.25 17.59
C THR A 138 -0.79 -13.53 17.96
N LEU A 139 -0.89 -12.35 18.59
CA LEU A 139 0.28 -11.60 19.03
C LEU A 139 1.01 -12.29 20.18
N PRO A 140 2.36 -12.29 20.17
CA PRO A 140 3.13 -12.69 21.33
C PRO A 140 2.91 -11.69 22.47
N LEU A 141 2.67 -12.20 23.67
CA LEU A 141 2.64 -11.35 24.86
C LEU A 141 4.07 -10.87 25.16
N PRO A 142 4.25 -9.59 25.52
CA PRO A 142 5.58 -9.04 25.74
C PRO A 142 6.23 -9.70 26.97
N ARG A 143 7.57 -9.76 26.98
CA ARG A 143 8.37 -10.20 28.13
C ARG A 143 9.22 -9.04 28.66
N PHE A 144 9.48 -9.05 29.96
CA PHE A 144 10.33 -8.04 30.57
C PHE A 144 11.72 -8.04 29.93
N GLY A 145 12.24 -6.86 29.61
CA GLY A 145 13.54 -6.69 28.94
C GLY A 145 13.54 -6.91 27.43
N GLN A 146 12.39 -7.21 26.81
CA GLN A 146 12.25 -7.18 25.35
C GLN A 146 11.88 -5.78 24.87
N ASP A 147 12.45 -5.37 23.74
CA ASP A 147 12.04 -4.17 23.02
C ASP A 147 10.69 -4.43 22.32
N PRO A 148 9.60 -3.72 22.68
CA PRO A 148 8.31 -3.91 22.04
C PRO A 148 8.30 -3.57 20.55
N ALA A 149 9.11 -2.61 20.10
CA ALA A 149 9.17 -2.25 18.68
C ALA A 149 9.68 -3.44 17.87
N GLN A 150 10.83 -4.01 18.26
CA GLN A 150 11.38 -5.22 17.61
C GLN A 150 10.45 -6.43 17.73
N LEU A 151 9.75 -6.59 18.86
CA LEU A 151 8.83 -7.71 19.04
C LEU A 151 7.60 -7.63 18.10
N TYR A 152 7.13 -6.42 17.82
CA TYR A 152 5.89 -6.20 17.07
C TYR A 152 6.08 -5.77 15.62
N GLU A 153 7.32 -5.49 15.20
CA GLU A 153 7.66 -5.17 13.81
C GLU A 153 7.06 -6.17 12.79
N PRO A 154 7.20 -7.51 12.97
CA PRO A 154 6.68 -8.47 11.98
C PRO A 154 5.15 -8.54 11.95
N TYR A 155 4.44 -7.83 12.82
CA TYR A 155 2.99 -7.79 12.89
C TYR A 155 2.43 -6.41 12.50
N GLU A 156 3.28 -5.48 12.07
CA GLU A 156 2.88 -4.11 11.77
C GLU A 156 1.74 -4.08 10.75
N GLY A 157 0.61 -3.47 11.11
CA GLY A 157 -0.52 -3.30 10.19
C GLY A 157 -1.32 -4.56 9.88
N MET A 158 -0.93 -5.74 10.40
CA MET A 158 -1.67 -6.99 10.23
C MET A 158 -2.94 -7.04 11.09
N LEU A 159 -3.91 -7.83 10.65
CA LEU A 159 -5.03 -8.28 11.46
C LEU A 159 -4.51 -9.24 12.51
N VAL A 160 -4.68 -8.85 13.77
CA VAL A 160 -4.17 -9.61 14.90
C VAL A 160 -5.24 -9.86 15.95
N THR A 161 -4.99 -10.87 16.78
CA THR A 161 -5.76 -11.16 17.99
C THR A 161 -4.81 -11.24 19.18
N LEU A 162 -5.32 -10.92 20.36
CA LEU A 162 -4.60 -11.15 21.61
C LEU A 162 -4.97 -12.54 22.15
N PRO A 163 -4.01 -13.33 22.65
CA PRO A 163 -4.34 -14.55 23.37
C PRO A 163 -5.13 -14.19 24.64
N ALA A 164 -5.79 -15.15 25.28
CA ALA A 164 -6.35 -14.91 26.61
C ALA A 164 -5.22 -14.66 27.62
N PHE A 165 -5.35 -13.60 28.44
CA PHE A 165 -4.40 -13.31 29.52
C PHE A 165 -5.10 -12.68 30.73
N ASP A 166 -4.58 -12.98 31.92
CA ASP A 166 -4.95 -12.27 33.14
C ASP A 166 -4.14 -10.98 33.23
N ALA A 167 -4.81 -9.88 33.55
CA ALA A 167 -4.20 -8.57 33.62
C ALA A 167 -4.73 -7.74 34.78
N VAL A 168 -3.91 -6.78 35.21
CA VAL A 168 -4.34 -5.72 36.12
C VAL A 168 -4.51 -4.45 35.33
N VAL A 169 -5.63 -3.74 35.54
CA VAL A 169 -5.84 -2.40 34.99
C VAL A 169 -4.89 -1.45 35.71
N HIS A 170 -3.96 -0.86 34.97
CA HIS A 170 -2.99 0.07 35.54
C HIS A 170 -3.51 1.52 35.56
N GLY A 171 -4.49 1.83 34.71
CA GLY A 171 -5.24 3.09 34.73
C GLY A 171 -5.73 3.50 33.33
N PRO A 172 -6.57 4.54 33.23
CA PRO A 172 -6.82 5.20 31.95
C PRO A 172 -5.57 5.97 31.52
N THR A 173 -4.97 5.62 30.40
CA THR A 173 -3.85 6.39 29.83
C THR A 173 -4.43 7.53 28.99
N LYS A 174 -4.47 8.75 29.54
CA LYS A 174 -4.90 9.94 28.78
C LYS A 174 -3.78 10.37 27.84
N ARG A 175 -4.02 10.39 26.52
CA ARG A 175 -3.18 11.18 25.59
C ARG A 175 -3.87 11.82 24.38
N PHE A 176 -5.16 11.60 24.14
CA PHE A 176 -5.87 12.20 22.99
C PHE A 176 -7.07 13.06 23.43
N ASP A 177 -7.16 14.28 22.89
CA ASP A 177 -8.27 15.23 23.09
C ASP A 177 -9.61 14.74 22.48
N SER A 178 -9.62 13.61 21.78
CA SER A 178 -10.79 13.02 21.09
C SER A 178 -11.81 12.38 22.02
N GLY A 179 -11.47 12.12 23.28
CA GLY A 179 -12.36 11.43 24.24
C GLY A 179 -12.32 9.90 24.16
N ASP A 180 -11.39 9.33 23.38
CA ASP A 180 -11.19 7.88 23.32
C ASP A 180 -10.61 7.34 24.62
N VAL A 181 -11.13 6.20 25.09
CA VAL A 181 -10.70 5.55 26.34
C VAL A 181 -9.55 4.59 26.01
N GLU A 182 -8.35 4.89 26.51
CA GLU A 182 -7.22 3.97 26.48
C GLU A 182 -7.14 3.26 27.84
N ILE A 183 -7.24 1.93 27.82
CA ILE A 183 -7.04 1.09 29.01
C ILE A 183 -5.66 0.46 28.90
N ALA A 184 -4.76 0.86 29.78
CA ALA A 184 -3.50 0.15 29.96
C ALA A 184 -3.73 -1.06 30.88
N VAL A 185 -3.56 -2.25 30.33
CA VAL A 185 -3.56 -3.50 31.09
C VAL A 185 -2.14 -4.06 31.15
N VAL A 186 -1.74 -4.52 32.32
CA VAL A 186 -0.44 -5.17 32.54
C VAL A 186 -0.69 -6.64 32.85
N PRO A 187 -0.12 -7.59 32.08
CA PRO A 187 -0.23 -9.00 32.40
C PRO A 187 0.18 -9.26 33.86
N ARG A 188 -0.64 -10.00 34.59
CA ARG A 188 -0.51 -10.13 36.05
C ARG A 188 0.87 -10.63 36.50
N ARG A 189 1.51 -11.48 35.68
CA ARG A 189 2.89 -11.96 35.88
C ARG A 189 3.95 -10.85 35.99
N PHE A 190 3.67 -9.63 35.56
CA PHE A 190 4.56 -8.48 35.65
C PHE A 190 4.25 -7.53 36.82
N GLN A 191 3.20 -7.81 37.60
CA GLN A 191 2.92 -7.11 38.85
C GLN A 191 3.24 -8.03 40.04
N PRO A 192 4.47 -7.99 40.59
CA PRO A 192 4.88 -8.88 41.68
C PRO A 192 4.15 -8.62 43.00
N TYR A 193 3.29 -7.59 43.06
CA TYR A 193 2.63 -7.12 44.27
C TYR A 193 1.09 -7.29 44.25
N VAL A 194 0.53 -8.02 43.27
CA VAL A 194 -0.92 -8.31 43.13
C VAL A 194 -1.21 -9.78 42.81
#